data_AF-A0A9W4T9C1-F1
#
_entry.id   AF-A0A9W4T9C1-F1
#
_cell.length_a   1.000
_cell.length_b   1.000
_cell.length_c   1.000
_cell.angle_alpha   90.00
_cell.angle_beta   90.00
_cell.angle_gamma   90.00
#
_symmetry.space_group_name_H-M   'P 1'
#
loop_
_entity.id
_entity.type
_entity.pdbx_description
1 polymer ?
#
loop_
_entity_poly.entity_id
_entity_poly.type
_entity_poly.pdbx_seq_one_letter_code
_entity_poly.pdbx_strand_id
1 'polypeptide(L)'
;PKRVEEAVKGFINRRGKRLWRLRVIGAGVRFKVEDPTLVTSYPLSVIINNVSGWNPPYPTKEWLQPRRYKDHLMCTTYAYDFPELFCQAIRILWNRASHHSSNLECPSDVLEAKELVLDENNNLQEWRELQERIHLVWLHGSLLFLPPPEYPKEDQFFYKPTELARSLGIPRVYLAANSGARIRLAEEVMNHFNTYKQLHQNGRKSVIAEEIVEEEETRHKITDIIGSKDGLGVECLKGSGLIAGITSRAYEDIFTITLVTCRSV
;
A
#
# COMPACT_ATOMS: atom_id res chain seq x y z
N PRO A 1 18.72 -29.74 15.59
CA PRO A 1 18.22 -28.60 14.78
C PRO A 1 16.78 -28.77 14.26
N LYS A 2 16.49 -29.77 13.40
CA LYS A 2 15.14 -29.98 12.81
C LYS A 2 14.01 -30.09 13.84
N ARG A 3 14.21 -30.87 14.92
CA ARG A 3 13.24 -30.97 16.04
C ARG A 3 12.96 -29.63 16.74
N VAL A 4 13.97 -28.76 16.85
CA VAL A 4 13.81 -27.42 17.43
C VAL A 4 12.96 -26.55 16.51
N GLU A 5 13.20 -26.61 15.21
CA GLU A 5 12.42 -25.89 14.20
C GLU A 5 10.94 -26.33 14.19
N GLU A 6 10.66 -27.63 14.20
CA GLU A 6 9.30 -28.18 14.27
C GLU A 6 8.57 -27.75 15.55
N ALA A 7 9.26 -27.77 16.70
CA ALA A 7 8.70 -27.34 17.97
C ALA A 7 8.35 -25.85 17.96
N VAL A 8 9.23 -25.01 17.41
CA VAL A 8 9.01 -23.56 17.25
C VAL A 8 7.84 -23.29 16.29
N LYS A 9 7.80 -23.98 15.15
CA LYS A 9 6.68 -23.90 14.19
C LYS A 9 5.34 -24.26 14.83
N GLY A 10 5.31 -25.36 15.59
CA GLY A 10 4.13 -25.78 16.35
C GLY A 10 3.70 -24.76 17.40
N PHE A 11 4.65 -24.12 18.09
CA PHE A 11 4.36 -23.07 19.06
C PHE A 11 3.73 -21.83 18.40
N ILE A 12 4.30 -21.35 17.30
CA ILE A 12 3.80 -20.19 16.54
C ILE A 12 2.38 -20.48 16.05
N ASN A 13 2.12 -21.66 15.49
CA ASN A 13 0.78 -22.02 15.02
C ASN A 13 -0.28 -22.01 16.15
N ARG A 14 0.08 -22.49 17.35
CA ARG A 14 -0.84 -22.52 18.51
C ARG A 14 -1.06 -21.15 19.15
N ARG A 15 -0.04 -20.30 19.19
CA ARG A 15 -0.06 -19.01 19.92
C ARG A 15 -0.14 -17.78 19.03
N GLY A 16 -0.04 -17.94 17.71
CA GLY A 16 0.03 -16.84 16.73
C GLY A 16 -1.09 -15.83 16.87
N LYS A 17 -2.35 -16.27 17.01
CA LYS A 17 -3.50 -15.36 17.23
C LYS A 17 -3.39 -14.51 18.51
N ARG A 18 -2.74 -15.01 19.56
CA ARG A 18 -2.50 -14.27 20.81
C ARG A 18 -1.30 -13.34 20.65
N LEU A 19 -0.21 -13.84 20.07
CA LEU A 19 0.99 -13.06 19.78
C LEU A 19 0.67 -11.85 18.89
N TRP A 20 -0.20 -12.04 17.89
CA TRP A 20 -0.71 -10.98 17.03
C TRP A 20 -1.51 -9.93 17.80
N ARG A 21 -2.47 -10.37 18.64
CA ARG A 21 -3.24 -9.47 19.51
C ARG A 21 -2.35 -8.67 20.47
N LEU A 22 -1.25 -9.26 20.93
CA LEU A 22 -0.26 -8.61 21.78
C LEU A 22 0.82 -7.83 21.01
N ARG A 23 0.73 -7.78 19.68
CA ARG A 23 1.69 -7.11 18.77
C ARG A 23 3.15 -7.55 18.98
N VAL A 24 3.37 -8.83 19.24
CA VAL A 24 4.71 -9.41 19.31
C VAL A 24 5.26 -9.58 17.89
N ILE A 25 6.19 -8.70 17.50
CA ILE A 25 6.80 -8.64 16.16
C ILE A 25 8.08 -9.46 16.01
N GLY A 26 8.65 -9.93 17.12
CA GLY A 26 9.84 -10.76 17.10
C GLY A 26 10.14 -11.42 18.44
N ALA A 27 10.87 -12.53 18.40
CA ALA A 27 11.34 -13.27 19.57
C ALA A 27 12.66 -13.97 19.23
N GLY A 28 13.68 -13.77 20.07
CA GLY A 28 14.91 -14.55 20.03
C GLY A 28 14.86 -15.63 21.11
N VAL A 29 15.03 -16.90 20.74
CA VAL A 29 15.14 -18.01 21.68
C VAL A 29 16.50 -18.67 21.49
N ARG A 30 17.25 -18.83 22.58
CA ARG A 30 18.55 -19.50 22.58
C ARG A 30 18.45 -20.85 23.26
N PHE A 31 18.84 -21.90 22.55
CA PHE A 31 18.94 -23.26 23.05
C PHE A 31 20.41 -23.61 23.26
N LYS A 32 20.71 -24.38 24.31
CA LYS A 32 21.97 -25.11 24.41
C LYS A 32 21.69 -26.51 23.87
N VAL A 33 22.35 -26.88 22.78
CA VAL A 33 22.16 -28.19 22.13
C VAL A 33 23.38 -29.04 22.42
N GLU A 34 23.13 -30.25 22.91
CA GLU A 34 24.18 -31.26 23.12
C GLU A 34 24.13 -32.23 21.95
N ASP A 35 25.27 -32.40 21.28
CA ASP A 35 25.41 -33.40 20.23
C ASP A 35 26.00 -34.69 20.84
N PRO A 36 25.23 -35.79 20.89
CA PRO A 36 25.71 -37.05 21.44
C PRO A 36 26.87 -37.65 20.66
N THR A 37 27.14 -37.19 19.44
CA THR A 37 28.27 -37.65 18.61
C THR A 37 29.53 -36.81 18.77
N LEU A 38 29.43 -35.55 19.18
CA LEU A 38 30.57 -34.62 19.27
C LEU A 38 31.02 -34.32 20.71
N VAL A 39 30.37 -34.88 21.74
CA VAL A 39 30.67 -34.67 23.19
C VAL A 39 30.82 -33.18 23.55
N THR A 40 30.18 -32.31 22.78
CA THR A 40 30.29 -30.86 22.91
C THR A 40 28.91 -30.24 22.78
N SER A 41 28.67 -29.20 23.58
CA SER A 41 27.44 -28.43 23.52
C SER A 41 27.65 -27.16 22.71
N TYR A 42 26.71 -26.81 21.84
CA TYR A 42 26.75 -25.56 21.09
C TYR A 42 25.48 -24.73 21.32
N PRO A 43 25.58 -23.39 21.31
CA PRO A 43 24.41 -22.52 21.36
C PRO A 43 23.72 -22.47 19.99
N LEU A 44 22.41 -22.72 19.97
CA LEU A 44 21.55 -22.52 18.80
C LEU A 44 20.61 -21.35 19.08
N SER A 45 20.72 -20.28 18.31
CA SER A 45 19.79 -19.14 18.40
C SER A 45 18.76 -19.22 17.30
N VAL A 46 17.49 -19.19 17.67
CA VAL A 46 16.35 -19.11 16.76
C VAL A 46 15.77 -17.71 16.88
N ILE A 47 15.78 -16.96 15.79
CA ILE A 47 15.15 -15.65 15.70
C ILE A 47 13.85 -15.83 14.94
N ILE A 48 12.75 -15.49 15.59
CA ILE A 48 11.41 -15.48 15.02
C ILE A 48 11.08 -14.02 14.77
N ASN A 49 10.78 -13.65 13.53
CA ASN A 49 10.23 -12.33 13.22
C ASN A 49 8.80 -12.53 12.71
N ASN A 50 7.88 -11.65 13.09
CA ASN A 50 6.47 -11.73 12.73
C ASN A 50 5.90 -10.34 12.48
N VAL A 51 6.52 -9.64 11.54
CA VAL A 51 6.36 -8.20 11.41
C VAL A 51 5.03 -7.85 10.74
N SER A 52 4.58 -8.64 9.78
CA SER A 52 3.30 -8.47 9.08
C SER A 52 2.16 -9.31 9.67
N GLY A 53 2.44 -10.06 10.74
CA GLY A 53 1.54 -11.12 11.25
C GLY A 53 1.77 -12.47 10.60
N TRP A 54 2.67 -12.49 9.61
CA TRP A 54 3.37 -13.63 9.09
C TRP A 54 4.88 -13.33 9.02
N ASN A 55 5.73 -14.36 8.99
CA ASN A 55 7.19 -14.24 9.08
C ASN A 55 7.81 -13.73 7.76
N PRO A 56 8.28 -12.47 7.64
CA PRO A 56 8.94 -12.00 6.44
C PRO A 56 10.47 -12.19 6.55
N PRO A 57 11.17 -12.52 5.45
CA PRO A 57 12.63 -12.68 5.44
C PRO A 57 13.42 -11.36 5.42
N TYR A 58 12.78 -10.19 5.31
CA TYR A 58 13.47 -8.91 5.13
C TYR A 58 13.67 -8.13 6.44
N PRO A 59 14.85 -7.49 6.64
CA PRO A 59 15.09 -6.65 7.80
C PRO A 59 14.09 -5.49 7.80
N THR A 60 13.48 -5.28 8.96
CA THR A 60 12.54 -4.19 9.15
C THR A 60 13.30 -2.88 9.17
N LYS A 61 13.16 -2.08 8.12
CA LYS A 61 13.56 -0.67 8.22
C LYS A 61 12.70 -0.04 9.31
N GLU A 62 13.31 0.38 10.41
CA GLU A 62 12.61 0.88 11.61
C GLU A 62 11.65 2.04 11.30
N TRP A 63 12.01 2.89 10.32
CA TRP A 63 11.20 4.04 9.91
C TRP A 63 9.89 3.66 9.17
N LEU A 64 9.76 2.42 8.68
CA LEU A 64 8.51 1.91 8.08
C LEU A 64 7.52 1.39 9.14
N GLN A 65 8.02 1.05 10.33
CA GLN A 65 7.19 0.44 11.39
C GLN A 65 6.02 1.30 11.84
N PRO A 66 6.14 2.64 11.98
CA PRO A 66 4.99 3.48 12.32
C PRO A 66 3.87 3.39 11.27
N ARG A 67 4.20 3.29 9.98
CA ARG A 67 3.22 3.16 8.89
C ARG A 67 2.51 1.81 8.97
N ARG A 68 3.29 0.73 9.07
CA ARG A 68 2.78 -0.64 9.25
C ARG A 68 1.89 -0.77 10.49
N TYR A 69 2.29 -0.16 11.61
CA TYR A 69 1.52 -0.18 12.85
C TYR A 69 0.14 0.47 12.69
N LYS A 70 0.05 1.57 11.94
CA LYS A 70 -1.22 2.23 11.63
C LYS A 70 -2.11 1.35 10.73
N ASP A 71 -1.56 0.73 9.68
CA ASP A 71 -2.32 -0.17 8.81
C ASP A 71 -2.90 -1.36 9.61
N HIS A 72 -2.13 -1.90 10.55
CA HIS A 72 -2.60 -2.93 11.47
C HIS A 72 -3.69 -2.45 12.44
N LEU A 73 -3.70 -1.18 12.84
CA LEU A 73 -4.81 -0.61 13.60
C LEU A 73 -6.10 -0.54 12.78
N MET A 74 -5.98 -0.36 11.46
CA MET A 74 -7.09 -0.37 10.51
C MET A 74 -7.46 -1.79 10.04
N CYS A 75 -6.90 -2.82 10.68
CA CYS A 75 -7.14 -4.23 10.36
C CYS A 75 -6.81 -4.60 8.90
N THR A 76 -5.86 -3.91 8.28
CA THR A 76 -5.34 -4.24 6.94
C THR A 76 -3.86 -4.58 7.00
N THR A 77 -3.36 -5.20 5.94
CA THR A 77 -1.94 -5.50 5.77
C THR A 77 -1.23 -4.29 5.18
N TYR A 78 -0.02 -4.00 5.66
CA TYR A 78 0.82 -2.95 5.09
C TYR A 78 1.19 -3.28 3.64
N ALA A 79 1.13 -2.28 2.75
CA ALA A 79 1.32 -2.47 1.30
C ALA A 79 2.58 -3.30 0.96
N TYR A 80 3.72 -3.01 1.57
CA TYR A 80 4.97 -3.73 1.25
C TYR A 80 5.03 -5.17 1.77
N ASP A 81 4.04 -5.63 2.56
CA ASP A 81 4.02 -6.97 3.12
C ASP A 81 3.22 -7.97 2.26
N PHE A 82 2.36 -7.50 1.36
CA PHE A 82 1.56 -8.37 0.49
C PHE A 82 2.35 -9.19 -0.54
N PRO A 83 3.49 -8.76 -1.13
CA PRO A 83 4.24 -9.65 -2.04
C PRO A 83 4.63 -10.95 -1.34
N GLU A 84 5.01 -10.87 -0.07
CA GLU A 84 5.30 -12.04 0.75
C GLU A 84 4.04 -12.88 1.03
N LEU A 85 2.87 -12.23 1.23
CA LEU A 85 1.60 -12.96 1.35
C LEU A 85 1.27 -13.75 0.07
N PHE A 86 1.53 -13.17 -1.11
CA PHE A 86 1.37 -13.87 -2.38
C PHE A 86 2.36 -15.03 -2.52
N CYS A 87 3.64 -14.83 -2.16
CA CYS A 87 4.64 -15.92 -2.11
C CYS A 87 4.13 -17.11 -1.28
N GLN A 88 3.61 -16.82 -0.09
CA GLN A 88 3.11 -17.85 0.83
C GLN A 88 1.86 -18.54 0.29
N ALA A 89 0.93 -17.78 -0.30
CA ALA A 89 -0.25 -18.34 -0.94
C ALA A 89 0.13 -19.29 -2.09
N ILE A 90 1.07 -18.89 -2.94
CA ILE A 90 1.59 -19.72 -4.04
C ILE A 90 2.25 -20.99 -3.49
N ARG A 91 3.09 -20.88 -2.44
CA ARG A 91 3.71 -22.05 -1.78
C ARG A 91 2.68 -23.01 -1.21
N ILE A 92 1.60 -22.51 -0.60
CA ILE A 92 0.51 -23.35 -0.08
C ILE A 92 -0.20 -24.07 -1.23
N LEU A 93 -0.48 -23.38 -2.34
CA LEU A 93 -1.08 -23.98 -3.53
C LEU A 93 -0.16 -25.05 -4.14
N TRP A 94 1.14 -24.77 -4.22
CA TRP A 94 2.13 -25.73 -4.69
C TRP A 94 2.17 -27.00 -3.84
N ASN A 95 2.23 -26.85 -2.51
CA ASN A 95 2.23 -27.98 -1.60
C ASN A 95 0.94 -28.81 -1.68
N ARG A 96 -0.19 -28.19 -2.00
CA ARG A 96 -1.45 -28.93 -2.25
C ARG A 96 -1.41 -29.69 -3.57
N ALA A 97 -0.83 -29.09 -4.60
CA ALA A 97 -0.68 -29.71 -5.91
C ALA A 97 0.32 -30.88 -5.88
N SER A 98 1.41 -30.78 -5.12
CA SER A 98 2.42 -31.85 -5.00
C SER A 98 1.86 -33.12 -4.34
N HIS A 99 0.82 -33.01 -3.50
CA HIS A 99 0.09 -34.17 -3.00
C HIS A 99 -0.63 -34.98 -4.11
N HIS A 100 -1.01 -34.32 -5.21
CA HIS A 100 -1.67 -34.96 -6.34
C HIS A 100 -0.68 -35.44 -7.41
N SER A 101 0.57 -34.98 -7.34
CA SER A 101 1.60 -35.33 -8.32
C SER A 101 2.98 -35.28 -7.68
N SER A 102 3.55 -36.46 -7.44
CA SER A 102 4.81 -36.67 -6.71
C SER A 102 6.06 -36.06 -7.35
N ASN A 103 5.97 -35.64 -8.62
CA ASN A 103 7.11 -35.09 -9.37
C ASN A 103 7.17 -33.54 -9.31
N LEU A 104 6.27 -32.90 -8.56
CA LEU A 104 6.19 -31.45 -8.48
C LEU A 104 6.79 -30.96 -7.15
N GLU A 105 8.01 -30.42 -7.24
CA GLU A 105 8.65 -29.71 -6.14
C GLU A 105 8.38 -28.21 -6.24
N CYS A 106 8.08 -27.57 -5.10
CA CYS A 106 7.88 -26.13 -5.05
C CYS A 106 9.23 -25.42 -5.30
N PRO A 107 9.31 -24.48 -6.27
CA PRO A 107 10.50 -23.67 -6.48
C PRO A 107 10.89 -22.87 -5.22
N SER A 108 12.19 -22.59 -5.06
CA SER A 108 12.69 -21.68 -4.02
C SER A 108 12.14 -20.26 -4.21
N ASP A 109 12.17 -19.78 -5.45
CA ASP A 109 11.78 -18.43 -5.84
C ASP A 109 10.47 -18.48 -6.61
N VAL A 110 9.36 -18.41 -5.84
CA VAL A 110 8.00 -18.55 -6.37
C VAL A 110 7.44 -17.28 -6.98
N LEU A 111 7.97 -16.11 -6.59
CA LEU A 111 7.49 -14.80 -7.02
C LEU A 111 8.63 -13.80 -6.93
N GLU A 112 8.78 -13.00 -7.97
CA GLU A 112 9.60 -11.79 -7.98
C GLU A 112 8.65 -10.59 -8.05
N ALA A 113 8.82 -9.64 -7.13
CA ALA A 113 7.99 -8.43 -7.08
C ALA A 113 8.86 -7.21 -7.30
N LYS A 114 8.47 -6.39 -8.27
CA LYS A 114 9.13 -5.12 -8.60
C LYS A 114 8.19 -3.96 -8.32
N GLU A 115 8.75 -2.89 -7.79
CA GLU A 115 8.01 -1.66 -7.50
C GLU A 115 7.95 -0.79 -8.76
N LEU A 116 6.76 -0.29 -9.07
CA LEU A 116 6.55 0.64 -10.17
C LEU A 116 6.41 2.05 -9.60
N VAL A 117 7.18 2.99 -10.14
CA VAL A 117 7.22 4.38 -9.72
C VAL A 117 6.99 5.31 -10.91
N LEU A 118 6.45 6.50 -10.66
CA LEU A 118 6.35 7.54 -11.68
C LEU A 118 7.57 8.46 -11.57
N ASP A 119 8.19 8.76 -12.71
CA ASP A 119 9.25 9.77 -12.79
C ASP A 119 8.69 11.21 -12.80
N GLU A 120 9.58 12.19 -12.85
CA GLU A 120 9.24 13.62 -12.89
C GLU A 120 8.36 14.01 -14.10
N ASN A 121 8.37 13.20 -15.16
CA ASN A 121 7.59 13.39 -16.37
C ASN A 121 6.29 12.57 -16.38
N ASN A 122 5.93 11.92 -15.26
CA ASN A 122 4.80 11.00 -15.13
C ASN A 122 4.88 9.74 -16.02
N ASN A 123 6.09 9.31 -16.39
CA ASN A 123 6.30 8.01 -17.01
C ASN A 123 6.51 6.94 -15.95
N LEU A 124 5.94 5.77 -16.19
CA LEU A 124 6.05 4.63 -15.29
C LEU A 124 7.39 3.92 -15.50
N GLN A 125 8.13 3.67 -14.42
CA GLN A 125 9.42 3.01 -14.43
C GLN A 125 9.47 1.91 -13.35
N GLU A 126 10.24 0.85 -13.62
CA GLU A 126 10.59 -0.14 -12.60
C GLU A 126 11.68 0.45 -11.68
N TRP A 127 11.45 0.41 -10.37
CA TRP A 127 12.47 0.73 -9.40
C TRP A 127 13.45 -0.46 -9.29
N ARG A 128 14.42 -0.48 -10.23
CA ARG A 128 15.48 -1.48 -10.51
C ARG A 128 15.17 -2.44 -11.68
N GLU A 129 16.18 -2.61 -12.53
CA GLU A 129 16.10 -3.23 -13.87
C GLU A 129 16.20 -4.78 -13.87
N LEU A 130 15.54 -5.41 -14.86
CA LEU A 130 15.88 -6.67 -15.60
C LEU A 130 14.96 -7.93 -15.55
N GLN A 131 14.77 -8.45 -16.78
CA GLN A 131 14.45 -9.79 -17.36
C GLN A 131 13.24 -10.66 -16.96
N GLU A 132 12.69 -11.25 -18.03
CA GLU A 132 11.43 -11.98 -18.24
C GLU A 132 11.06 -13.03 -17.19
N ARG A 133 9.96 -12.77 -16.46
CA ARG A 133 9.13 -13.74 -15.72
C ARG A 133 7.68 -13.22 -15.65
N ILE A 134 6.76 -14.04 -15.18
CA ILE A 134 5.31 -13.75 -15.08
C ILE A 134 5.09 -12.35 -14.48
N HIS A 135 4.58 -11.43 -15.30
CA HIS A 135 4.32 -10.06 -14.90
C HIS A 135 2.92 -9.97 -14.29
N LEU A 136 2.82 -9.50 -13.05
CA LEU A 136 1.57 -9.18 -12.39
C LEU A 136 1.64 -7.74 -11.89
N VAL A 137 0.75 -6.89 -12.40
CA VAL A 137 0.64 -5.51 -11.90
C VAL A 137 -0.31 -5.51 -10.73
N TRP A 138 0.18 -5.03 -9.60
CA TRP A 138 -0.61 -4.86 -8.40
C TRP A 138 -0.62 -3.40 -7.95
N LEU A 139 -1.84 -2.89 -7.73
CA LEU A 139 -2.15 -1.57 -7.22
C LEU A 139 -2.72 -1.67 -5.80
N HIS A 140 -2.17 -0.92 -4.85
CA HIS A 140 -2.70 -0.82 -3.49
C HIS A 140 -3.24 0.58 -3.22
N GLY A 141 -4.55 0.71 -3.00
CA GLY A 141 -5.09 1.91 -2.37
C GLY A 141 -4.85 1.81 -0.87
N SER A 142 -4.08 2.72 -0.27
CA SER A 142 -3.88 2.77 1.18
C SER A 142 -4.77 3.83 1.81
N LEU A 143 -5.31 3.52 3.00
CA LEU A 143 -6.19 4.37 3.78
C LEU A 143 -5.44 5.50 4.52
N LEU A 144 -4.11 5.38 4.59
CA LEU A 144 -3.34 5.94 5.70
C LEU A 144 -2.25 6.91 5.29
N PHE A 145 -2.13 7.20 4.00
CA PHE A 145 -1.26 8.24 3.50
C PHE A 145 -2.03 9.10 2.51
N LEU A 146 -2.29 10.33 2.92
CA LEU A 146 -2.24 11.43 1.97
C LEU A 146 -0.79 11.44 1.49
N PRO A 147 -0.52 11.17 0.21
CA PRO A 147 0.80 11.37 -0.32
C PRO A 147 1.20 12.82 -0.01
N PRO A 148 2.45 13.10 0.42
CA PRO A 148 2.97 14.46 0.43
C PRO A 148 2.59 15.17 -0.87
N PRO A 149 2.35 16.49 -0.88
CA PRO A 149 2.01 17.23 -2.09
C PRO A 149 3.02 17.04 -3.24
N GLU A 150 4.23 16.53 -2.95
CA GLU A 150 5.26 16.14 -3.93
C GLU A 150 5.02 14.78 -4.62
N TYR A 151 4.04 13.99 -4.20
CA TYR A 151 3.73 12.70 -4.84
C TYR A 151 2.75 12.88 -6.01
N PRO A 152 2.94 12.13 -7.11
CA PRO A 152 2.05 12.19 -8.27
C PRO A 152 0.61 11.87 -7.87
N LYS A 153 -0.36 12.48 -8.56
CA LYS A 153 -1.79 12.31 -8.26
C LYS A 153 -2.13 10.81 -8.24
N GLU A 154 -2.74 10.34 -7.16
CA GLU A 154 -3.07 8.93 -6.92
C GLU A 154 -3.78 8.27 -8.13
N ASP A 155 -4.62 9.04 -8.82
CA ASP A 155 -5.34 8.61 -10.02
C ASP A 155 -4.39 8.22 -11.18
N GLN A 156 -3.28 8.94 -11.35
CA GLN A 156 -2.26 8.62 -12.35
C GLN A 156 -1.48 7.37 -11.97
N PHE A 157 -1.20 7.21 -10.67
CA PHE A 157 -0.54 6.01 -10.14
C PHE A 157 -1.42 4.76 -10.27
N PHE A 158 -2.74 4.91 -10.33
CA PHE A 158 -3.66 3.82 -10.68
C PHE A 158 -3.77 3.61 -12.20
N TYR A 159 -3.90 4.71 -12.96
CA TYR A 159 -4.12 4.68 -14.39
C TYR A 159 -2.94 4.06 -15.15
N LYS A 160 -1.71 4.52 -14.89
CA LYS A 160 -0.52 4.13 -15.66
C LYS A 160 -0.19 2.63 -15.56
N PRO A 161 -0.19 2.00 -14.37
CA PRO A 161 0.02 0.56 -14.28
C PRO A 161 -1.14 -0.24 -14.88
N THR A 162 -2.38 0.26 -14.81
CA THR A 162 -3.52 -0.38 -15.48
C THR A 162 -3.37 -0.33 -17.00
N GLU A 163 -2.92 0.80 -17.54
CA GLU A 163 -2.61 0.96 -18.96
C GLU A 163 -1.48 0.01 -19.41
N LEU A 164 -0.41 -0.11 -18.61
CA LEU A 164 0.67 -1.07 -18.85
C LEU A 164 0.17 -2.53 -18.81
N ALA A 165 -0.65 -2.89 -17.83
CA ALA A 165 -1.19 -4.25 -17.74
C ALA A 165 -2.02 -4.61 -18.99
N ARG A 166 -2.83 -3.65 -19.47
CA ARG A 166 -3.60 -3.80 -20.72
C ARG A 166 -2.70 -3.94 -21.94
N SER A 167 -1.68 -3.10 -22.09
CA SER A 167 -0.80 -3.15 -23.25
C SER A 167 0.02 -4.44 -23.32
N LEU A 168 0.38 -5.01 -22.18
CA LEU A 168 1.06 -6.30 -22.07
C LEU A 168 0.11 -7.51 -22.09
N GLY A 169 -1.21 -7.30 -22.00
CA GLY A 169 -2.20 -8.38 -21.94
C GLY A 169 -2.13 -9.20 -20.65
N ILE A 170 -1.59 -8.64 -19.56
CA ILE A 170 -1.35 -9.36 -18.30
C ILE A 170 -2.46 -9.09 -17.26
N PRO A 171 -2.70 -10.02 -16.33
CA PRO A 171 -3.66 -9.85 -15.25
C PRO A 171 -3.37 -8.62 -14.37
N ARG A 172 -4.45 -7.92 -13.96
CA ARG A 172 -4.40 -6.82 -12.98
C ARG A 172 -5.11 -7.21 -11.69
N VAL A 173 -4.37 -7.19 -10.58
CA VAL A 173 -4.91 -7.33 -9.22
C VAL A 173 -4.99 -5.96 -8.56
N TYR A 174 -6.14 -5.60 -7.98
CA TYR A 174 -6.29 -4.39 -7.17
C TYR A 174 -6.57 -4.75 -5.70
N LEU A 175 -5.78 -4.20 -4.78
CA LEU A 175 -6.04 -4.32 -3.34
C LEU A 175 -6.63 -3.02 -2.82
N ALA A 176 -7.90 -3.09 -2.41
CA ALA A 176 -8.69 -1.94 -2.02
C ALA A 176 -8.70 -1.75 -0.49
N ALA A 177 -8.03 -0.70 -0.04
CA ALA A 177 -8.16 -0.11 1.28
C ALA A 177 -8.20 1.43 1.13
N ASN A 178 -9.31 1.98 0.64
CA ASN A 178 -9.44 3.40 0.29
C ASN A 178 -10.65 4.06 0.98
N SER A 179 -10.81 5.38 0.85
CA SER A 179 -11.93 6.14 1.43
C SER A 179 -12.68 6.95 0.38
N GLY A 180 -12.61 6.52 -0.89
CA GLY A 180 -13.17 7.24 -2.03
C GLY A 180 -12.37 8.49 -2.42
N ALA A 181 -13.00 9.34 -3.23
CA ALA A 181 -12.43 10.60 -3.69
C ALA A 181 -12.09 11.52 -2.49
N ARG A 182 -10.99 12.27 -2.60
CA ARG A 182 -10.61 13.23 -1.57
C ARG A 182 -11.63 14.37 -1.54
N ILE A 183 -12.11 14.68 -0.35
CA ILE A 183 -12.99 15.82 -0.07
C ILE A 183 -12.31 16.65 1.01
N ARG A 184 -12.05 17.93 0.73
CA ARG A 184 -11.46 18.86 1.70
C ARG A 184 -12.02 20.26 1.51
N LEU A 185 -11.98 21.04 2.59
CA LEU A 185 -12.27 22.46 2.57
C LEU A 185 -10.98 23.27 2.39
N ALA A 186 -11.10 24.45 1.79
CA ALA A 186 -10.01 25.43 1.73
C ALA A 186 -9.79 26.06 3.12
N GLU A 187 -8.92 25.46 3.93
CA GLU A 187 -8.64 25.89 5.31
C GLU A 187 -8.22 27.36 5.41
N GLU A 188 -7.48 27.86 4.44
CA GLU A 188 -7.07 29.26 4.40
C GLU A 188 -8.25 30.22 4.28
N VAL A 189 -9.33 29.79 3.59
CA VAL A 189 -10.56 30.56 3.43
C VAL A 189 -11.37 30.55 4.72
N MET A 190 -11.42 29.41 5.41
CA MET A 190 -12.07 29.33 6.73
C MET A 190 -11.43 30.29 7.74
N ASN A 191 -10.10 30.42 7.73
CA ASN A 191 -9.37 31.24 8.69
C ASN A 191 -9.44 32.76 8.41
N HIS A 192 -9.71 33.17 7.16
CA HIS A 192 -9.69 34.59 6.77
C HIS A 192 -10.93 35.02 5.98
N PHE A 193 -12.08 34.41 6.27
CA PHE A 193 -13.33 34.62 5.53
C PHE A 193 -13.75 36.10 5.43
N ASN A 194 -13.45 36.93 6.45
CA ASN A 194 -13.78 38.36 6.46
C ASN A 194 -12.68 39.26 5.87
N THR A 195 -11.50 38.71 5.53
CA THR A 195 -10.33 39.50 5.16
C THR A 195 -9.91 39.17 3.73
N TYR A 196 -10.67 39.64 2.74
CA TYR A 196 -10.41 39.40 1.31
C TYR A 196 -8.96 39.65 0.88
N LYS A 197 -8.33 40.72 1.38
CA LYS A 197 -6.93 41.04 1.08
C LYS A 197 -5.97 39.91 1.46
N GLN A 198 -6.23 39.16 2.54
CA GLN A 198 -5.40 38.03 2.97
C GLN A 198 -5.62 36.79 2.09
N LEU A 199 -6.81 36.64 1.50
CA LEU A 199 -7.15 35.56 0.56
C LEU A 199 -6.63 35.80 -0.88
N HIS A 200 -6.16 37.02 -1.17
CA HIS A 200 -5.62 37.45 -2.47
C HIS A 200 -4.12 37.83 -2.43
N GLN A 201 -3.45 37.70 -1.29
CA GLN A 201 -2.03 38.01 -1.15
C GLN A 201 -1.13 36.97 -1.83
N ASN A 202 0.04 37.42 -2.30
CA ASN A 202 1.11 36.59 -2.87
C ASN A 202 0.75 35.81 -4.16
N GLY A 203 -0.16 36.34 -4.99
CA GLY A 203 -0.49 35.77 -6.30
C GLY A 203 -1.34 34.49 -6.25
N ARG A 204 -1.79 34.07 -5.06
CA ARG A 204 -2.72 32.95 -4.88
C ARG A 204 -4.14 33.48 -4.90
N LYS A 205 -4.90 33.14 -5.95
CA LYS A 205 -6.34 33.43 -6.04
C LYS A 205 -7.12 32.26 -5.42
N SER A 206 -7.13 32.17 -4.09
CA SER A 206 -7.90 31.11 -3.40
C SER A 206 -9.41 31.30 -3.55
N VAL A 207 -9.86 32.51 -3.88
CA VAL A 207 -11.27 32.87 -4.09
C VAL A 207 -11.43 33.74 -5.32
N ILE A 208 -12.66 33.78 -5.84
CA ILE A 208 -13.16 34.84 -6.73
C ILE A 208 -14.20 35.60 -5.92
N ALA A 209 -14.14 36.93 -5.96
CA ALA A 209 -15.08 37.79 -5.25
C ALA A 209 -15.49 38.99 -6.10
N GLU A 210 -16.68 39.49 -5.81
CA GLU A 210 -17.25 40.71 -6.39
C GLU A 210 -17.25 41.81 -5.33
N GLU A 211 -16.89 43.03 -5.74
CA GLU A 211 -16.96 44.21 -4.88
C GLU A 211 -18.42 44.66 -4.75
N ILE A 212 -18.88 44.85 -3.52
CA ILE A 212 -20.21 45.34 -3.19
C ILE A 212 -20.10 46.48 -2.18
N VAL A 213 -21.01 47.45 -2.24
CA VAL A 213 -21.12 48.52 -1.24
C VAL A 213 -22.35 48.26 -0.39
N GLU A 214 -22.15 48.07 0.91
CA GLU A 214 -23.20 47.76 1.87
C GLU A 214 -22.95 48.61 3.12
N GLU A 215 -23.96 49.33 3.62
CA GLU A 215 -23.84 50.18 4.81
C GLU A 215 -22.71 51.23 4.74
N GLU A 216 -22.45 51.79 3.55
CA GLU A 216 -21.32 52.71 3.26
C GLU A 216 -19.92 52.07 3.35
N GLU A 217 -19.83 50.74 3.52
CA GLU A 217 -18.58 49.98 3.49
C GLU A 217 -18.41 49.21 2.18
N THR A 218 -17.21 49.25 1.60
CA THR A 218 -16.82 48.36 0.49
C THR A 218 -16.52 46.96 1.02
N ARG A 219 -17.36 45.98 0.69
CA ARG A 219 -17.19 44.57 1.02
C ARG A 219 -16.89 43.76 -0.24
N HIS A 220 -16.25 42.61 -0.07
CA HIS A 220 -15.94 41.69 -1.17
C HIS A 220 -16.71 40.40 -0.96
N LYS A 221 -17.79 40.21 -1.71
CA LYS A 221 -18.62 39.02 -1.66
C LYS A 221 -17.94 37.90 -2.42
N ILE A 222 -17.57 36.83 -1.73
CA ILE A 222 -17.00 35.62 -2.35
C ILE A 222 -18.08 34.96 -3.22
N THR A 223 -17.80 34.80 -4.51
CA THR A 223 -18.66 34.06 -5.46
C THR A 223 -18.21 32.62 -5.58
N ASP A 224 -16.89 32.39 -5.61
CA ASP A 224 -16.30 31.08 -5.83
C ASP A 224 -15.11 30.85 -4.90
N ILE A 225 -14.99 29.62 -4.41
CA ILE A 225 -13.82 29.16 -3.64
C ILE A 225 -13.06 28.17 -4.51
N ILE A 226 -11.83 28.52 -4.88
CA ILE A 226 -10.94 27.67 -5.68
C ILE A 226 -10.01 26.88 -4.75
N GLY A 227 -9.49 27.56 -3.72
CA GLY A 227 -8.47 27.03 -2.83
C GLY A 227 -7.06 27.11 -3.42
N SER A 228 -6.06 27.17 -2.54
CA SER A 228 -4.64 27.27 -2.86
C SER A 228 -3.96 25.92 -3.10
N LYS A 229 -4.63 24.83 -2.71
CA LYS A 229 -4.16 23.46 -2.81
C LYS A 229 -5.01 22.70 -3.83
N ASP A 230 -4.38 21.80 -4.56
CA ASP A 230 -5.06 20.85 -5.44
C ASP A 230 -5.63 19.67 -4.62
N GLY A 231 -6.69 19.04 -5.12
CA GLY A 231 -7.29 17.84 -4.52
C GLY A 231 -8.30 18.13 -3.41
N LEU A 232 -9.02 19.24 -3.52
CA LEU A 232 -10.09 19.67 -2.64
C LEU A 232 -11.47 19.25 -3.14
N GLY A 233 -11.68 19.24 -4.47
CA GLY A 233 -13.01 19.05 -5.06
C GLY A 233 -13.06 18.34 -6.42
N VAL A 234 -13.58 19.03 -7.44
CA VAL A 234 -13.95 18.47 -8.75
C VAL A 234 -12.80 17.81 -9.51
N GLU A 235 -11.56 18.24 -9.24
CA GLU A 235 -10.34 17.63 -9.75
C GLU A 235 -10.17 16.17 -9.29
N CYS A 236 -10.60 15.82 -8.07
CA CYS A 236 -10.61 14.44 -7.58
C CYS A 236 -11.74 13.62 -8.21
N LEU A 237 -12.88 14.25 -8.54
CA LEU A 237 -13.95 13.58 -9.29
C LEU A 237 -13.53 13.30 -10.74
N LYS A 238 -12.80 14.22 -11.37
CA LYS A 238 -12.19 14.00 -12.69
C LYS A 238 -11.21 12.81 -12.65
N GLY A 239 -10.37 12.75 -11.61
CA GLY A 239 -9.48 11.62 -11.35
C GLY A 239 -10.23 10.30 -11.17
N SER A 240 -11.31 10.32 -10.39
CA SER A 240 -12.19 9.17 -10.17
C SER A 240 -12.83 8.67 -11.48
N GLY A 241 -13.29 9.59 -12.34
CA GLY A 241 -13.80 9.25 -13.68
C GLY A 241 -12.74 8.63 -14.59
N LEU A 242 -11.50 9.12 -14.53
CA LEU A 242 -10.37 8.58 -15.27
C LEU A 242 -10.09 7.11 -14.88
N ILE A 243 -10.00 6.82 -13.58
CA ILE A 243 -9.74 5.44 -13.09
C ILE A 243 -10.93 4.50 -13.31
N ALA A 244 -12.16 5.01 -13.27
CA ALA A 244 -13.35 4.24 -13.60
C ALA A 244 -13.35 3.84 -15.08
N GLY A 245 -13.05 4.79 -15.97
CA GLY A 245 -13.00 4.54 -17.40
C GLY A 245 -11.91 3.54 -17.80
N ILE A 246 -10.70 3.66 -17.23
CA ILE A 246 -9.62 2.69 -17.53
C ILE A 246 -9.91 1.31 -16.95
N THR A 247 -10.57 1.22 -15.78
CA THR A 247 -10.98 -0.06 -15.20
C THR A 247 -12.05 -0.75 -16.04
N SER A 248 -13.04 0.00 -16.54
CA SER A 248 -14.06 -0.54 -17.44
C SER A 248 -13.43 -1.11 -18.72
N ARG A 249 -12.45 -0.42 -19.31
CA ARG A 249 -11.71 -0.96 -20.46
C ARG A 249 -10.84 -2.16 -20.10
N ALA A 250 -10.17 -2.13 -18.95
CA ALA A 250 -9.34 -3.24 -18.48
C ALA A 250 -10.16 -4.52 -18.28
N TYR A 251 -11.41 -4.40 -17.83
CA TYR A 251 -12.32 -5.53 -17.64
C TYR A 251 -12.57 -6.32 -18.94
N GLU A 252 -12.66 -5.62 -20.07
CA GLU A 252 -12.88 -6.24 -21.39
C GLU A 252 -11.57 -6.80 -21.99
N ASP A 253 -10.41 -6.21 -21.65
CA ASP A 253 -9.13 -6.55 -22.29
C ASP A 253 -8.31 -7.61 -21.56
N ILE A 254 -8.33 -7.62 -20.22
CA ILE A 254 -7.45 -8.43 -19.39
C ILE A 254 -8.18 -9.03 -18.20
N PHE A 255 -7.59 -10.06 -17.59
CA PHE A 255 -8.10 -10.56 -16.32
C PHE A 255 -7.98 -9.46 -15.25
N THR A 256 -9.10 -9.13 -14.61
CA THR A 256 -9.14 -8.18 -13.51
C THR A 256 -9.73 -8.84 -12.26
N ILE A 257 -9.12 -8.59 -11.11
CA ILE A 257 -9.66 -8.97 -9.81
C ILE A 257 -9.40 -7.86 -8.78
N THR A 258 -10.34 -7.68 -7.87
CA THR A 258 -10.22 -6.74 -6.74
C THR A 258 -10.40 -7.50 -5.43
N LEU A 259 -9.49 -7.32 -4.48
CA LEU A 259 -9.61 -7.81 -3.11
C LEU A 259 -9.72 -6.62 -2.17
N VAL A 260 -10.84 -6.56 -1.44
CA VAL A 260 -11.07 -5.54 -0.41
C VAL A 260 -10.38 -5.98 0.87
N THR A 261 -9.33 -5.26 1.26
CA THR A 261 -8.47 -5.60 2.41
C THR A 261 -8.79 -4.79 3.66
N CYS A 262 -9.52 -3.69 3.50
CA CYS A 262 -10.06 -2.88 4.59
C CYS A 262 -11.50 -2.46 4.23
N ARG A 263 -11.71 -1.17 3.93
CA ARG A 263 -12.91 -0.61 3.32
C ARG A 263 -12.61 -0.16 1.88
N SER A 264 -13.64 -0.14 1.04
CA SER A 264 -13.63 0.49 -0.27
C SER A 264 -14.88 1.35 -0.37
N VAL A 265 -14.72 2.63 -0.72
CA VAL A 265 -15.79 3.63 -0.80
C VAL A 265 -15.78 4.27 -2.17
#